data_AF-A0A7S3PZW7-F1
#
_entry.id   AF-A0A7S3PZW7-F1
#
_cell.length_a   1.000
_cell.length_b   1.000
_cell.length_c   1.000
_cell.angle_alpha   90.00
_cell.angle_beta   90.00
_cell.angle_gamma   90.00
#
_symmetry.space_group_name_H-M   'P 1'
#
loop_
_entity.id
_entity.type
_entity.pdbx_description
1 polymer ?
#
loop_
_entity_poly.entity_id
_entity_poly.type
_entity_poly.pdbx_seq_one_letter_code
_entity_poly.pdbx_strand_id
1 'polypeptide(L)'
;MIKNCAERCLIHKYNIKLDHNDLVHTPYHYIWEGHTTISTYEADEIDSLSPGVGALCNAHPALNNVDMRMPSIDTLGLHRSTDVGVGAFSDRHNHGFSAKQDIPAGMEIFLTYGDDWFQGREEELGPIPLERHYQEADDIIKKFFADIDGKDDAEAISKYELMRNSNKEVNVKMALPETFEGAKESLTKGTALLGTPDVIRSKGWLDENGLCLDNLRYDKSSIVQAGRGAFANRDLEKGQLIAPMPLIQVDRNRVRNFSKIVEINAQLLLNYSYGHRNSSMLLMPYSPVVNFVNNNEDKSKVNAQVQWSAESLQNKLWAEDNVSDILDREYTGLMLDLVATAEINEGDEIFLDYGSNWDQAWKEHVDSWRGVGSIEDFVPIEHYNAEKIVRTVDEQKSDPYTTNALTTVWLFSDGIKIRDSVRYNWTDPRFSFDLTGSLSVYPSFPMPCKVLKRYETESAGTEDKFQYEISIKGNFDIFFYDVPREAIQFVYKEYTSNQHIPTAFRHEIEIPDEIFPDKWKDL
;
A
#
# COMPACT_ATOMS: atom_id res chain seq x y z
N MET A 1 31.53 -17.74 -27.72
CA MET A 1 30.28 -18.45 -28.01
C MET A 1 29.28 -18.24 -26.87
N ILE A 2 28.91 -16.98 -26.60
CA ILE A 2 27.79 -16.62 -25.72
C ILE A 2 27.03 -15.58 -26.53
N LYS A 3 26.02 -16.04 -27.26
CA LYS A 3 25.05 -15.23 -27.99
C LYS A 3 23.71 -15.42 -27.30
N ASN A 4 22.99 -14.30 -27.17
CA ASN A 4 21.60 -14.13 -26.69
C ASN A 4 21.39 -13.92 -25.19
N CYS A 5 21.77 -12.73 -24.71
CA CYS A 5 20.90 -11.97 -23.79
C CYS A 5 19.86 -11.25 -24.64
N ALA A 6 18.62 -11.72 -24.65
CA ALA A 6 17.53 -11.09 -25.37
C ALA A 6 16.19 -11.32 -24.66
N GLU A 7 16.10 -10.95 -23.39
CA GLU A 7 14.82 -10.77 -22.68
C GLU A 7 14.90 -9.46 -21.89
N ARG A 8 14.94 -8.36 -22.66
CA ARG A 8 14.53 -7.04 -22.17
C ARG A 8 13.01 -6.99 -22.36
N CYS A 9 12.24 -6.62 -21.35
CA CYS A 9 10.82 -6.35 -21.50
C CYS A 9 10.61 -5.33 -22.64
N LEU A 10 9.84 -5.75 -23.64
CA LEU A 10 9.76 -5.17 -24.97
C LEU A 10 8.66 -4.11 -25.11
N ILE A 11 8.41 -3.29 -24.08
CA ILE A 11 7.46 -2.16 -24.20
C ILE A 11 8.10 -1.01 -25.00
N HIS A 12 9.39 -0.76 -24.83
CA HIS A 12 10.11 0.30 -25.55
C HIS A 12 10.44 0.01 -27.04
N LYS A 13 10.39 -1.25 -27.52
CA LYS A 13 10.81 -1.57 -28.90
C LYS A 13 9.68 -1.46 -29.93
N TYR A 14 8.42 -1.52 -29.52
CA TYR A 14 7.28 -1.59 -30.44
C TYR A 14 6.51 -0.29 -30.62
N ASN A 15 7.05 0.84 -30.13
CA ASN A 15 6.46 2.16 -30.32
C ASN A 15 5.01 2.25 -29.81
N ILE A 16 4.63 1.37 -28.88
CA ILE A 16 3.51 1.63 -27.98
C ILE A 16 4.07 2.67 -27.01
N LYS A 17 3.96 3.94 -27.39
CA LYS A 17 3.96 5.01 -26.40
C LYS A 17 2.70 4.79 -25.59
N LEU A 18 2.80 4.11 -24.45
CA LEU A 18 1.99 4.54 -23.33
C LEU A 18 2.66 5.85 -22.92
N ASP A 19 2.08 6.97 -23.35
CA ASP A 19 2.48 8.24 -22.75
C ASP A 19 2.22 8.08 -21.24
N HIS A 20 3.06 8.63 -20.37
CA HIS A 20 2.73 8.64 -18.93
C HIS A 20 1.35 9.28 -18.69
N ASN A 21 0.92 10.13 -19.62
CA ASN A 21 -0.41 10.75 -19.67
C ASN A 21 -1.55 9.81 -20.10
N ASP A 22 -1.29 8.68 -20.76
CA ASP A 22 -2.32 7.68 -21.11
C ASP A 22 -2.62 6.71 -19.96
N LEU A 23 -1.75 6.69 -18.92
CA LEU A 23 -1.93 5.89 -17.70
C LEU A 23 -2.89 6.54 -16.68
N VAL A 24 -3.34 7.77 -16.93
CA VAL A 24 -3.91 8.67 -15.91
C VAL A 24 -5.28 8.27 -15.36
N HIS A 25 -6.07 7.46 -16.05
CA HIS A 25 -7.44 7.25 -15.60
C HIS A 25 -7.58 6.05 -14.63
N THR A 26 -7.56 6.39 -13.33
CA THR A 26 -8.10 5.67 -12.16
C THR A 26 -7.50 4.32 -11.73
N PRO A 27 -6.16 4.20 -11.71
CA PRO A 27 -5.50 3.75 -10.46
C PRO A 27 -4.49 4.77 -9.90
N TYR A 28 -4.16 5.85 -10.62
CA TYR A 28 -3.01 6.73 -10.32
C TYR A 28 -3.05 7.37 -8.93
N HIS A 29 -4.23 7.71 -8.41
CA HIS A 29 -4.38 8.29 -7.07
C HIS A 29 -4.40 7.26 -5.93
N TYR A 30 -4.42 5.96 -6.25
CA TYR A 30 -4.53 4.86 -5.28
C TYR A 30 -3.31 3.94 -5.26
N ILE A 31 -2.34 4.21 -6.14
CA ILE A 31 -1.10 3.46 -6.22
C ILE A 31 -0.02 4.05 -5.32
N TRP A 32 0.81 3.15 -4.83
CA TRP A 32 2.00 3.40 -4.06
C TRP A 32 3.21 2.90 -4.84
N GLU A 33 4.36 3.52 -4.60
CA GLU A 33 5.61 3.03 -5.18
C GLU A 33 5.91 1.61 -4.69
N GLY A 34 6.56 0.79 -5.53
CA GLY A 34 6.88 -0.59 -5.17
C GLY A 34 7.68 -0.75 -3.86
N HIS A 35 8.43 0.26 -3.40
CA HIS A 35 9.18 0.15 -2.15
C HIS A 35 8.28 0.13 -0.90
N THR A 36 7.13 0.80 -0.96
CA THR A 36 6.08 0.81 0.07
C THR A 36 5.59 -0.61 0.40
N THR A 37 5.60 -1.51 -0.59
CA THR A 37 5.07 -2.88 -0.47
C THR A 37 6.14 -3.97 -0.55
N ILE A 38 7.44 -3.63 -0.47
CA ILE A 38 8.57 -4.56 -0.70
C ILE A 38 8.45 -5.23 -2.08
N SER A 39 7.95 -4.49 -3.04
CA SER A 39 7.80 -4.92 -4.41
C SER A 39 8.90 -4.37 -5.31
N THR A 40 9.72 -3.40 -4.92
CA THR A 40 10.71 -2.71 -5.80
C THR A 40 11.46 -3.57 -6.82
N TYR A 41 11.77 -4.83 -6.50
CA TYR A 41 12.53 -5.75 -7.36
C TYR A 41 11.68 -6.81 -8.06
N GLU A 42 10.37 -6.67 -8.05
CA GLU A 42 9.44 -7.64 -8.60
C GLU A 42 9.36 -7.58 -10.14
N ALA A 43 9.60 -6.40 -10.73
CA ALA A 43 9.62 -6.12 -12.17
C ALA A 43 10.44 -4.84 -12.45
N ASP A 44 10.56 -4.44 -13.72
CA ASP A 44 11.32 -3.24 -14.12
C ASP A 44 10.69 -1.93 -13.59
N GLU A 45 9.36 -1.85 -13.61
CA GLU A 45 8.55 -0.72 -13.12
C GLU A 45 7.34 -1.29 -12.38
N ILE A 46 7.02 -0.70 -11.22
CA ILE A 46 6.05 -1.27 -10.29
C ILE A 46 5.32 -0.19 -9.55
N ASP A 47 4.00 -0.28 -9.67
CA ASP A 47 3.03 0.38 -8.83
C ASP A 47 2.28 -0.66 -8.01
N SER A 48 1.96 -0.34 -6.77
CA SER A 48 1.27 -1.22 -5.84
C SER A 48 -0.02 -0.59 -5.36
N LEU A 49 -1.11 -1.35 -5.39
CA LEU A 49 -2.33 -0.95 -4.70
C LEU A 49 -2.24 -1.38 -3.23
N SER A 50 -2.59 -0.46 -2.33
CA SER A 50 -2.63 -0.71 -0.88
C SER A 50 -4.04 -0.45 -0.33
N PRO A 51 -4.97 -1.43 -0.45
CA PRO A 51 -6.32 -1.30 0.10
C PRO A 51 -6.34 -1.06 1.62
N GLY A 52 -7.49 -0.60 2.11
CA GLY A 52 -7.71 -0.24 3.50
C GLY A 52 -7.16 1.14 3.81
N VAL A 53 -6.41 1.28 4.90
CA VAL A 53 -5.85 2.59 5.33
C VAL A 53 -5.03 3.25 4.22
N GLY A 54 -4.26 2.48 3.44
CA GLY A 54 -3.45 3.00 2.33
C GLY A 54 -4.26 3.61 1.16
N ALA A 55 -5.58 3.38 1.10
CA ALA A 55 -6.46 3.91 0.06
C ALA A 55 -7.63 4.76 0.62
N LEU A 56 -7.92 4.63 1.92
CA LEU A 56 -9.02 5.34 2.60
C LEU A 56 -8.56 6.58 3.36
N CYS A 57 -7.34 6.58 3.89
CA CYS A 57 -6.87 7.69 4.72
C CYS A 57 -6.30 8.80 3.85
N ASN A 58 -6.71 10.03 4.16
CA ASN A 58 -6.13 11.24 3.58
C ASN A 58 -4.74 11.51 4.16
N ALA A 59 -4.06 12.49 3.58
CA ALA A 59 -2.84 13.05 4.14
C ALA A 59 -3.04 14.51 4.53
N HIS A 60 -2.36 14.91 5.60
CA HIS A 60 -2.20 16.31 5.97
C HIS A 60 -0.73 16.56 6.35
N PRO A 61 -0.02 17.52 5.70
CA PRO A 61 1.43 17.66 5.83
C PRO A 61 1.95 17.83 7.26
N ALA A 62 1.14 18.38 8.18
CA ALA A 62 1.53 18.61 9.58
C ALA A 62 0.68 17.86 10.61
N LEU A 63 -0.25 16.99 10.19
CA LEU A 63 -1.13 16.24 11.12
C LEU A 63 -1.00 14.73 10.97
N ASN A 64 0.03 14.26 10.25
CA ASN A 64 0.33 12.83 10.16
C ASN A 64 0.38 12.20 11.57
N ASN A 65 -0.49 11.24 11.80
CA ASN A 65 -0.64 10.57 13.09
C ASN A 65 -0.53 9.04 12.99
N VAL A 66 -0.26 8.50 11.79
CA VAL A 66 0.01 7.07 11.57
C VAL A 66 1.25 6.86 10.71
N ASP A 67 2.12 5.96 11.17
CA ASP A 67 3.22 5.47 10.39
C ASP A 67 2.83 4.17 9.69
N MET A 68 3.22 4.06 8.43
CA MET A 68 3.08 2.84 7.66
C MET A 68 4.10 1.80 8.12
N ARG A 69 3.64 0.55 8.20
CA ARG A 69 4.44 -0.62 8.51
C ARG A 69 4.73 -1.42 7.25
N MET A 70 5.98 -1.86 7.16
CA MET A 70 6.44 -2.76 6.11
C MET A 70 5.61 -4.05 6.07
N PRO A 71 5.18 -4.52 4.88
CA PRO A 71 4.57 -5.83 4.77
C PRO A 71 5.59 -6.95 5.02
N SER A 72 5.09 -8.17 5.05
CA SER A 72 5.89 -9.41 5.05
C SER A 72 5.61 -10.18 3.77
N ILE A 73 6.59 -10.98 3.34
CA ILE A 73 6.43 -11.96 2.26
C ILE A 73 6.21 -13.32 2.92
N ASP A 74 5.11 -14.00 2.58
CA ASP A 74 4.75 -15.32 3.09
C ASP A 74 3.78 -16.04 2.13
N THR A 75 4.22 -17.17 1.61
CA THR A 75 3.44 -18.03 0.71
C THR A 75 2.53 -19.02 1.46
N LEU A 76 2.47 -18.95 2.80
CA LEU A 76 1.76 -19.88 3.69
C LEU A 76 2.21 -21.33 3.54
N GLY A 77 3.45 -21.52 3.11
CA GLY A 77 4.05 -22.82 2.82
C GLY A 77 3.61 -23.44 1.49
N LEU A 78 2.91 -22.71 0.62
CA LEU A 78 2.56 -23.20 -0.71
C LEU A 78 3.76 -23.10 -1.66
N HIS A 79 4.02 -24.17 -2.40
CA HIS A 79 5.15 -24.25 -3.30
C HIS A 79 4.73 -24.46 -4.77
N ARG A 80 5.38 -23.73 -5.69
CA ARG A 80 5.01 -23.71 -7.11
C ARG A 80 5.11 -25.04 -7.85
N SER A 81 5.84 -26.01 -7.31
CA SER A 81 5.96 -27.35 -7.88
C SER A 81 4.85 -28.31 -7.43
N THR A 82 4.11 -27.99 -6.36
CA THR A 82 3.15 -28.90 -5.72
C THR A 82 1.75 -28.31 -5.53
N ASP A 83 1.63 -27.00 -5.39
CA ASP A 83 0.42 -26.33 -4.92
C ASP A 83 -0.26 -25.52 -6.02
N VAL A 84 -1.49 -25.90 -6.34
CA VAL A 84 -2.27 -25.33 -7.45
C VAL A 84 -2.75 -23.89 -7.22
N GLY A 85 -2.89 -23.47 -5.95
CA GLY A 85 -3.27 -22.11 -5.59
C GLY A 85 -2.12 -21.09 -5.61
N VAL A 86 -0.89 -21.57 -5.80
CA VAL A 86 0.30 -20.72 -5.80
C VAL A 86 0.20 -19.59 -6.83
N GLY A 87 0.50 -18.36 -6.40
CA GLY A 87 0.46 -17.19 -7.26
C GLY A 87 -0.95 -16.71 -7.62
N ALA A 88 -2.03 -17.36 -7.16
CA ALA A 88 -3.42 -16.89 -7.31
C ALA A 88 -3.81 -15.84 -6.26
N PHE A 89 -2.97 -15.61 -5.26
CA PHE A 89 -3.11 -14.58 -4.24
C PHE A 89 -1.75 -13.90 -3.98
N SER A 90 -1.78 -12.72 -3.39
CA SER A 90 -0.57 -11.97 -3.02
C SER A 90 0.22 -12.69 -1.93
N ASP A 91 1.52 -12.86 -2.15
CA ASP A 91 2.47 -13.31 -1.12
C ASP A 91 2.86 -12.19 -0.15
N ARG A 92 2.56 -10.94 -0.50
CA ARG A 92 2.73 -9.77 0.36
C ARG A 92 1.50 -9.57 1.23
N HIS A 93 1.70 -9.51 2.53
CA HIS A 93 0.63 -9.35 3.52
C HIS A 93 1.13 -8.54 4.73
N ASN A 94 0.27 -8.29 5.70
CA ASN A 94 0.58 -7.49 6.89
C ASN A 94 1.09 -6.07 6.58
N HIS A 95 0.75 -5.52 5.40
CA HIS A 95 0.91 -4.10 5.18
C HIS A 95 -0.02 -3.37 6.14
N GLY A 96 0.55 -2.70 7.13
CA GLY A 96 -0.18 -2.22 8.30
C GLY A 96 0.17 -0.77 8.60
N PHE A 97 -0.50 -0.21 9.60
CA PHE A 97 -0.29 1.16 10.02
C PHE A 97 -0.32 1.21 11.55
N SER A 98 0.55 2.01 12.15
CA SER A 98 0.58 2.21 13.60
C SER A 98 0.49 3.67 13.95
N ALA A 99 -0.30 3.97 14.98
CA ALA A 99 -0.38 5.30 15.54
C ALA A 99 1.00 5.78 16.01
N LYS A 100 1.38 6.99 15.60
CA LYS A 100 2.62 7.67 16.02
C LYS A 100 2.50 8.28 17.41
N GLN A 101 1.27 8.55 17.79
CA GLN A 101 0.86 9.26 18.98
C GLN A 101 -0.56 8.82 19.34
N ASP A 102 -1.03 9.19 20.52
CA ASP A 102 -2.42 8.96 20.90
C ASP A 102 -3.36 9.69 19.92
N ILE A 103 -4.25 8.94 19.26
CA ILE A 103 -5.27 9.46 18.37
C ILE A 103 -6.59 9.52 19.17
N PRO A 104 -7.10 10.71 19.53
CA PRO A 104 -8.35 10.82 20.26
C PRO A 104 -9.54 10.33 19.43
N ALA A 105 -10.57 9.84 20.11
CA ALA A 105 -11.76 9.33 19.45
C ALA A 105 -12.41 10.40 18.55
N GLY A 106 -12.64 10.03 17.29
CA GLY A 106 -13.20 10.89 16.25
C GLY A 106 -12.20 11.76 15.51
N MET A 107 -10.91 11.70 15.87
CA MET A 107 -9.86 12.31 15.05
C MET A 107 -9.68 11.55 13.74
N GLU A 108 -9.51 12.29 12.65
CA GLU A 108 -9.12 11.74 11.36
C GLU A 108 -7.74 11.09 11.42
N ILE A 109 -7.59 9.96 10.71
CA ILE A 109 -6.32 9.28 10.55
C ILE A 109 -5.64 9.87 9.32
N PHE A 110 -4.46 10.47 9.52
CA PHE A 110 -3.67 11.07 8.46
C PHE A 110 -2.40 10.29 8.22
N LEU A 111 -2.20 9.89 6.97
CA LEU A 111 -0.94 9.36 6.47
C LEU A 111 0.00 10.50 6.05
N THR A 112 1.28 10.17 5.87
CA THR A 112 2.19 11.00 5.08
C THR A 112 2.27 10.47 3.66
N TYR A 113 2.07 11.35 2.68
CA TYR A 113 2.39 11.08 1.27
C TYR A 113 3.78 11.62 0.89
N GLY A 114 4.48 12.26 1.83
CA GLY A 114 5.72 13.01 1.57
C GLY A 114 5.45 14.41 0.99
N ASP A 115 6.31 15.36 1.35
CA ASP A 115 6.22 16.74 0.87
C ASP A 115 6.32 16.82 -0.68
N ASP A 116 7.15 15.96 -1.28
CA ASP A 116 7.33 15.86 -2.73
C ASP A 116 6.02 15.53 -3.47
N TRP A 117 5.11 14.77 -2.85
CA TRP A 117 3.81 14.46 -3.44
C TRP A 117 2.94 15.71 -3.63
N PHE A 118 2.94 16.60 -2.62
CA PHE A 118 2.20 17.87 -2.67
C PHE A 118 2.89 18.88 -3.59
N GLN A 119 4.22 18.98 -3.51
CA GLN A 119 4.99 19.89 -4.37
C GLN A 119 4.87 19.51 -5.85
N GLY A 120 4.88 18.22 -6.16
CA GLY A 120 4.69 17.71 -7.52
C GLY A 120 3.29 17.98 -8.09
N ARG A 121 2.33 18.40 -7.27
CA ARG A 121 0.92 18.64 -7.62
C ARG A 121 0.44 20.06 -7.33
N GLU A 122 1.36 21.00 -7.13
CA GLU A 122 1.01 22.40 -6.85
C GLU A 122 0.19 23.03 -8.00
N GLU A 123 0.40 22.63 -9.25
CA GLU A 123 -0.39 23.11 -10.39
C GLU A 123 -1.87 22.68 -10.33
N GLU A 124 -2.15 21.50 -9.76
CA GLU A 124 -3.49 20.93 -9.63
C GLU A 124 -4.20 21.40 -8.36
N LEU A 125 -3.47 21.41 -7.24
CA LEU A 125 -4.03 21.66 -5.91
C LEU A 125 -3.90 23.12 -5.45
N GLY A 126 -3.04 23.89 -6.11
CA GLY A 126 -2.60 25.21 -5.63
C GLY A 126 -1.56 25.11 -4.51
N PRO A 127 -1.18 26.25 -3.91
CA PRO A 127 -0.20 26.29 -2.82
C PRO A 127 -0.72 25.56 -1.59
N ILE A 128 0.01 24.55 -1.12
CA ILE A 128 -0.31 23.79 0.09
C ILE A 128 0.79 24.03 1.13
N PRO A 129 0.45 24.49 2.35
CA PRO A 129 1.40 24.50 3.46
C PRO A 129 1.89 23.09 3.78
N LEU A 130 3.20 22.98 3.93
CA LEU A 130 3.93 21.74 4.21
C LEU A 130 4.30 21.73 5.69
N GLU A 131 4.84 20.62 6.19
CA GLU A 131 5.19 20.49 7.61
C GLU A 131 6.04 21.67 8.10
N ARG A 132 7.10 22.02 7.35
CA ARG A 132 7.99 23.15 7.67
C ARG A 132 7.26 24.50 7.77
N HIS A 133 6.20 24.69 6.99
CA HIS A 133 5.46 25.94 6.94
C HIS A 133 4.57 26.11 8.18
N TYR A 134 3.98 25.01 8.67
CA TYR A 134 3.24 25.00 9.94
C TYR A 134 4.17 25.18 11.14
N GLN A 135 5.35 24.54 11.12
CA GLN A 135 6.38 24.75 12.15
C GLN A 135 6.82 26.21 12.20
N GLU A 136 7.06 26.84 11.04
CA GLU A 136 7.40 28.26 10.97
C GLU A 136 6.25 29.17 11.44
N ALA A 137 5.01 28.87 11.06
CA ALA A 137 3.83 29.61 11.51
C ALA A 137 3.67 29.56 13.04
N ASP A 138 3.83 28.39 13.64
CA ASP A 138 3.80 28.21 15.10
C ASP A 138 4.90 29.04 15.80
N ASP A 139 6.11 29.06 15.23
CA ASP A 139 7.23 29.84 15.76
C ASP A 139 7.03 31.34 15.64
N ILE A 140 6.43 31.81 14.53
CA ILE A 140 6.04 33.21 14.34
C ILE A 140 5.03 33.61 15.42
N ILE A 141 4.02 32.78 15.68
CA ILE A 141 2.97 33.06 16.68
C ILE A 141 3.56 33.11 18.08
N LYS A 142 4.41 32.15 18.46
CA LYS A 142 5.10 32.14 19.76
C LYS A 142 5.91 33.40 19.99
N LYS A 143 6.70 33.82 19.00
CA LYS A 143 7.51 35.06 19.07
C LYS A 143 6.62 36.30 19.16
N PHE A 144 5.58 36.36 18.33
CA PHE A 144 4.64 37.47 18.33
C PHE A 144 4.01 37.68 19.71
N PHE A 145 3.47 36.63 20.34
CA PHE A 145 2.86 36.74 21.67
C PHE A 145 3.85 37.04 22.80
N ALA A 146 5.12 36.63 22.66
CA ALA A 146 6.18 37.06 23.58
C ALA A 146 6.48 38.57 23.45
N ASP A 147 6.39 39.14 22.24
CA ASP A 147 6.68 40.55 21.96
C ASP A 147 5.52 41.50 22.33
N ILE A 148 4.28 40.99 22.37
CA ILE A 148 3.08 41.78 22.69
C ILE A 148 2.58 41.59 24.12
N ASP A 149 3.32 40.89 24.99
CA ASP A 149 2.93 40.71 26.39
C ASP A 149 2.73 42.07 27.10
N GLY A 150 1.60 42.21 27.79
CA GLY A 150 1.18 43.45 28.46
C GLY A 150 0.67 44.59 27.55
N LYS A 151 0.43 44.33 26.25
CA LYS A 151 -0.23 45.28 25.33
C LYS A 151 -1.75 45.25 25.42
N ASP A 152 -2.39 46.35 25.03
CA ASP A 152 -3.86 46.40 24.86
C ASP A 152 -4.29 45.59 23.63
N ASP A 153 -5.46 44.95 23.72
CA ASP A 153 -5.98 44.03 22.71
C ASP A 153 -6.12 44.69 21.32
N ALA A 154 -6.49 45.97 21.24
CA ALA A 154 -6.64 46.65 19.94
C ALA A 154 -5.28 46.86 19.24
N GLU A 155 -4.23 47.16 20.00
CA GLU A 155 -2.86 47.27 19.46
C GLU A 155 -2.35 45.88 19.03
N ALA A 156 -2.64 44.85 19.80
CA ALA A 156 -2.25 43.47 19.52
C ALA A 156 -2.90 42.94 18.23
N ILE A 157 -4.21 43.14 18.05
CA ILE A 157 -4.96 42.72 16.85
C ILE A 157 -4.38 43.38 15.60
N SER A 158 -4.20 44.70 15.60
CA SER A 158 -3.67 45.41 14.43
C SER A 158 -2.25 44.99 14.07
N LYS A 159 -1.40 44.72 15.07
CA LYS A 159 -0.05 44.21 14.84
C LYS A 159 -0.03 42.80 14.27
N TYR A 160 -0.94 41.93 14.73
CA TYR A 160 -1.07 40.59 14.19
C TYR A 160 -1.48 40.61 12.72
N GLU A 161 -2.51 41.40 12.38
CA GLU A 161 -2.97 41.55 11.00
C GLU A 161 -1.85 42.07 10.09
N LEU A 162 -1.07 43.06 10.56
CA LEU A 162 0.07 43.58 9.82
C LEU A 162 1.15 42.51 9.62
N MET A 163 1.50 41.76 10.67
CA MET A 163 2.48 40.69 10.63
C MET A 163 2.07 39.61 9.62
N ARG A 164 0.84 39.09 9.72
CA ARG A 164 0.31 38.07 8.81
C ARG A 164 0.27 38.56 7.37
N ASN A 165 -0.22 39.77 7.14
CA ASN A 165 -0.35 40.32 5.78
C ASN A 165 0.99 40.66 5.13
N SER A 166 2.01 40.97 5.94
CA SER A 166 3.36 41.28 5.46
C SER A 166 4.22 40.04 5.23
N ASN A 167 3.74 38.84 5.57
CA ASN A 167 4.47 37.61 5.32
C ASN A 167 4.54 37.35 3.80
N LYS A 168 5.77 37.22 3.28
CA LYS A 168 6.04 37.06 1.84
C LYS A 168 5.93 35.61 1.38
N GLU A 169 6.06 34.65 2.29
CA GLU A 169 5.94 33.23 1.96
C GLU A 169 4.46 32.84 2.02
N VAL A 170 3.88 32.58 0.85
CA VAL A 170 2.44 32.31 0.70
C VAL A 170 1.98 31.15 1.58
N ASN A 171 2.78 30.07 1.64
CA ASN A 171 2.46 28.87 2.40
C ASN A 171 2.49 29.12 3.91
N VAL A 172 3.44 29.90 4.42
CA VAL A 172 3.47 30.30 5.84
C VAL A 172 2.29 31.21 6.14
N LYS A 173 1.96 32.15 5.24
CA LYS A 173 0.79 33.01 5.40
C LYS A 173 -0.53 32.23 5.44
N MET A 174 -0.63 31.16 4.65
CA MET A 174 -1.78 30.25 4.66
C MET A 174 -1.85 29.41 5.95
N ALA A 175 -0.71 28.97 6.49
CA ALA A 175 -0.65 28.27 7.77
C ALA A 175 -0.97 29.19 8.97
N LEU A 176 -0.75 30.50 8.86
CA LEU A 176 -1.10 31.46 9.91
C LEU A 176 -2.63 31.65 10.03
N PRO A 177 -3.21 31.56 11.23
CA PRO A 177 -4.64 31.73 11.47
C PRO A 177 -5.19 33.04 10.89
N GLU A 178 -6.45 33.04 10.46
CA GLU A 178 -7.02 34.26 9.86
C GLU A 178 -7.28 35.37 10.88
N THR A 179 -7.50 35.00 12.15
CA THR A 179 -7.89 35.90 13.23
C THR A 179 -6.86 35.91 14.37
N PHE A 180 -6.84 37.01 15.11
CA PHE A 180 -6.00 37.14 16.32
C PHE A 180 -6.40 36.11 17.39
N GLU A 181 -7.69 35.85 17.56
CA GLU A 181 -8.22 34.84 18.46
C GLU A 181 -7.74 33.44 18.07
N GLY A 182 -7.74 33.13 16.77
CA GLY A 182 -7.20 31.87 16.26
C GLY A 182 -5.70 31.76 16.55
N ALA A 183 -4.93 32.84 16.37
CA ALA A 183 -3.52 32.86 16.72
C ALA A 183 -3.27 32.64 18.22
N LYS A 184 -4.15 33.16 19.08
CA LYS A 184 -4.08 32.92 20.52
C LYS A 184 -4.38 31.45 20.86
N GLU A 185 -5.39 30.87 20.20
CA GLU A 185 -5.76 29.47 20.39
C GLU A 185 -4.67 28.50 19.90
N SER A 186 -4.01 28.83 18.78
CA SER A 186 -2.94 28.01 18.21
C SER A 186 -1.69 27.91 19.09
N LEU A 187 -1.48 28.81 20.07
CA LEU A 187 -0.44 28.65 21.09
C LEU A 187 -0.58 27.34 21.87
N THR A 188 -1.80 26.82 21.99
CA THR A 188 -2.10 25.58 22.70
C THR A 188 -2.31 24.39 21.76
N LYS A 189 -2.96 24.61 20.62
CA LYS A 189 -3.37 23.55 19.68
C LYS A 189 -2.40 23.33 18.51
N GLY A 190 -1.53 24.29 18.21
CA GLY A 190 -0.81 24.38 16.95
C GLY A 190 -1.68 24.93 15.82
N THR A 191 -1.04 25.52 14.81
CA THR A 191 -1.71 26.11 13.65
C THR A 191 -2.36 25.06 12.74
N ALA A 192 -1.70 23.91 12.55
CA ALA A 192 -2.21 22.84 11.68
C ALA A 192 -3.58 22.30 12.15
N LEU A 193 -3.71 21.99 13.45
CA LEU A 193 -4.94 21.45 14.01
C LEU A 193 -6.07 22.48 13.96
N LEU A 194 -5.77 23.76 14.18
CA LEU A 194 -6.76 24.83 14.14
C LEU A 194 -7.20 25.14 12.70
N GLY A 195 -6.28 25.06 11.74
CA GLY A 195 -6.55 25.31 10.32
C GLY A 195 -7.33 24.21 9.62
N THR A 196 -7.50 23.05 10.28
CA THR A 196 -8.21 21.89 9.72
C THR A 196 -9.55 21.72 10.45
N PRO A 197 -10.65 22.32 9.95
CA PRO A 197 -11.95 22.21 10.60
C PRO A 197 -12.41 20.75 10.65
N ASP A 198 -13.15 20.41 11.70
CA ASP A 198 -13.77 19.09 11.86
C ASP A 198 -12.82 17.87 11.88
N VAL A 199 -11.52 18.10 11.99
CA VAL A 199 -10.50 17.06 12.13
C VAL A 199 -10.77 16.10 13.27
N ILE A 200 -11.48 16.55 14.32
CA ILE A 200 -12.00 15.70 15.40
C ILE A 200 -13.53 15.82 15.39
N ARG A 201 -14.21 14.78 14.91
CA ARG A 201 -15.67 14.66 14.94
C ARG A 201 -16.14 14.19 16.32
N SER A 202 -17.34 14.64 16.72
CA SER A 202 -17.98 14.12 17.93
C SER A 202 -18.42 12.67 17.74
N LYS A 203 -18.47 11.89 18.82
CA LYS A 203 -18.93 10.49 18.75
C LYS A 203 -20.38 10.38 18.23
N GLY A 204 -21.28 11.27 18.66
CA GLY A 204 -22.66 11.27 18.17
C GLY A 204 -22.75 11.52 16.67
N TRP A 205 -21.87 12.36 16.11
CA TRP A 205 -21.80 12.54 14.67
C TRP A 205 -21.36 11.24 13.96
N LEU A 206 -20.40 10.51 14.53
CA LEU A 206 -19.95 9.22 14.00
C LEU A 206 -21.02 8.13 14.12
N ASP A 207 -21.81 8.13 15.21
CA ASP A 207 -22.92 7.19 15.39
C ASP A 207 -24.01 7.40 14.33
N GLU A 208 -24.20 8.65 13.88
CA GLU A 208 -25.20 9.02 12.87
C GLU A 208 -24.71 8.91 11.41
N ASN A 209 -23.41 9.11 11.16
CA ASN A 209 -22.86 9.27 9.79
C ASN A 209 -21.71 8.31 9.46
N GLY A 210 -21.17 7.59 10.46
CA GLY A 210 -20.02 6.71 10.30
C GLY A 210 -20.42 5.31 9.84
N LEU A 211 -19.53 4.68 9.06
CA LEU A 211 -19.65 3.28 8.67
C LEU A 211 -18.55 2.48 9.36
N CYS A 212 -18.90 1.32 9.93
CA CYS A 212 -17.95 0.49 10.63
C CYS A 212 -17.06 -0.28 9.64
N LEU A 213 -15.74 -0.20 9.83
CA LEU A 213 -14.73 -0.92 9.04
C LEU A 213 -14.05 -2.06 9.83
N ASP A 214 -14.49 -2.33 11.06
CA ASP A 214 -13.80 -3.21 12.03
C ASP A 214 -14.55 -4.54 12.28
N ASN A 215 -15.50 -4.88 11.41
CA ASN A 215 -16.21 -6.16 11.48
C ASN A 215 -15.38 -7.33 10.94
N LEU A 216 -14.27 -7.05 10.25
CA LEU A 216 -13.45 -8.04 9.58
C LEU A 216 -12.03 -8.07 10.12
N ARG A 217 -11.48 -9.27 10.27
CA ARG A 217 -10.04 -9.54 10.42
C ARG A 217 -9.60 -10.57 9.39
N TYR A 218 -8.33 -10.59 9.00
CA TYR A 218 -7.80 -11.63 8.13
C TYR A 218 -7.06 -12.70 8.94
N ASP A 219 -7.04 -13.92 8.44
CA ASP A 219 -6.24 -15.03 8.97
C ASP A 219 -5.96 -16.05 7.86
N LYS A 220 -5.27 -17.15 8.15
CA LYS A 220 -5.17 -18.28 7.21
C LYS A 220 -6.55 -18.87 6.94
N SER A 221 -6.93 -19.00 5.66
CA SER A 221 -8.23 -19.54 5.27
C SER A 221 -8.37 -21.00 5.70
N SER A 222 -9.59 -21.43 6.01
CA SER A 222 -9.93 -22.85 6.17
C SER A 222 -9.94 -23.61 4.85
N ILE A 223 -9.98 -22.90 3.71
CA ILE A 223 -9.90 -23.48 2.37
C ILE A 223 -8.43 -23.74 2.03
N VAL A 224 -8.12 -25.00 1.76
CA VAL A 224 -6.79 -25.42 1.29
C VAL A 224 -6.53 -24.79 -0.09
N GLN A 225 -5.32 -24.30 -0.34
CA GLN A 225 -4.92 -23.58 -1.57
C GLN A 225 -5.50 -22.16 -1.74
N ALA A 226 -6.31 -21.64 -0.81
CA ALA A 226 -6.89 -20.28 -0.93
C ALA A 226 -6.05 -19.18 -0.24
N GLY A 227 -4.95 -19.54 0.42
CA GLY A 227 -4.12 -18.58 1.15
C GLY A 227 -4.82 -18.05 2.42
N ARG A 228 -5.13 -16.76 2.44
CA ARG A 228 -5.74 -16.05 3.58
C ARG A 228 -7.23 -15.81 3.36
N GLY A 229 -8.00 -15.79 4.45
CA GLY A 229 -9.44 -15.60 4.47
C GLY A 229 -9.83 -14.37 5.31
N ALA A 230 -11.04 -13.86 5.10
CA ALA A 230 -11.68 -12.86 5.97
C ALA A 230 -12.56 -13.55 7.00
N PHE A 231 -12.47 -13.10 8.25
CA PHE A 231 -13.18 -13.66 9.39
C PHE A 231 -13.93 -12.57 10.13
N ALA A 232 -15.09 -12.92 10.68
CA ALA A 232 -15.85 -12.01 11.52
C ALA A 232 -15.06 -11.67 12.79
N ASN A 233 -14.97 -10.39 13.11
CA ASN A 233 -14.33 -9.87 14.33
C ASN A 233 -15.33 -9.70 15.49
N ARG A 234 -16.61 -9.98 15.25
CA ARG A 234 -17.74 -9.94 16.18
C ARG A 234 -18.93 -10.69 15.59
N ASP A 235 -19.95 -10.94 16.39
CA ASP A 235 -21.22 -11.50 15.91
C ASP A 235 -21.93 -10.52 14.95
N LEU A 236 -22.49 -11.05 13.86
CA LEU A 236 -23.22 -10.31 12.84
C LEU A 236 -24.57 -10.98 12.57
N GLU A 237 -25.62 -10.18 12.57
CA GLU A 237 -26.98 -10.63 12.26
C GLU A 237 -27.20 -10.77 10.75
N LYS A 238 -28.14 -11.64 10.36
CA LYS A 238 -28.58 -11.73 8.97
C LYS A 238 -29.09 -10.38 8.46
N GLY A 239 -28.56 -9.93 7.33
CA GLY A 239 -28.88 -8.65 6.69
C GLY A 239 -28.03 -7.48 7.21
N GLN A 240 -27.17 -7.69 8.19
CA GLN A 240 -26.27 -6.67 8.69
C GLN A 240 -25.15 -6.36 7.68
N LEU A 241 -24.76 -5.09 7.61
CA LEU A 241 -23.56 -4.65 6.88
C LEU A 241 -22.32 -5.30 7.49
N ILE A 242 -21.62 -6.11 6.71
CA ILE A 242 -20.31 -6.64 7.06
C ILE A 242 -19.28 -5.55 6.85
N ALA A 243 -19.17 -5.01 5.62
CA ALA A 243 -18.25 -3.92 5.33
C ALA A 243 -18.74 -3.10 4.12
N PRO A 244 -18.60 -1.76 4.15
CA PRO A 244 -18.72 -0.94 2.94
C PRO A 244 -17.50 -1.19 2.05
N MET A 245 -17.71 -1.16 0.74
CA MET A 245 -16.71 -1.47 -0.28
C MET A 245 -16.70 -0.36 -1.33
N PRO A 246 -16.06 0.79 -1.05
CA PRO A 246 -15.81 1.76 -2.09
C PRO A 246 -14.92 1.15 -3.18
N LEU A 247 -15.15 1.53 -4.43
CA LEU A 247 -14.63 0.86 -5.61
C LEU A 247 -13.78 1.81 -6.45
N ILE A 248 -12.66 1.29 -6.92
CA ILE A 248 -11.86 1.87 -7.99
C ILE A 248 -12.32 1.24 -9.31
N GLN A 249 -12.74 2.07 -10.27
CA GLN A 249 -13.01 1.63 -11.63
C GLN A 249 -11.71 1.37 -12.38
N VAL A 250 -11.60 0.20 -13.02
CA VAL A 250 -10.40 -0.24 -13.75
C VAL A 250 -10.80 -0.72 -15.13
N ASP A 251 -10.12 -0.26 -16.18
CA ASP A 251 -10.26 -0.84 -17.51
C ASP A 251 -9.65 -2.24 -17.51
N ARG A 252 -10.46 -3.25 -17.86
CA ARG A 252 -10.08 -4.66 -17.98
C ARG A 252 -8.84 -4.87 -18.86
N ASN A 253 -8.62 -4.04 -19.87
CA ASN A 253 -7.44 -4.15 -20.71
C ASN A 253 -6.14 -3.78 -19.99
N ARG A 254 -6.20 -2.95 -18.94
CA ARG A 254 -5.03 -2.51 -18.16
C ARG A 254 -4.47 -3.60 -17.26
N VAL A 255 -5.25 -4.64 -16.94
CA VAL A 255 -4.79 -5.77 -16.11
C VAL A 255 -4.33 -6.97 -16.96
N ARG A 256 -4.19 -6.84 -18.28
CA ARG A 256 -3.69 -7.91 -19.16
C ARG A 256 -2.16 -7.86 -19.26
N ASN A 257 -1.49 -9.01 -19.20
CA ASN A 257 -0.04 -9.10 -19.42
C ASN A 257 0.29 -9.73 -20.77
N PHE A 258 1.32 -9.19 -21.41
CA PHE A 258 1.80 -9.62 -22.71
C PHE A 258 3.29 -9.96 -22.68
N SER A 259 3.69 -11.05 -23.32
CA SER A 259 5.07 -11.20 -23.81
C SER A 259 5.09 -10.88 -25.29
N LYS A 260 5.75 -9.77 -25.62
CA LYS A 260 5.76 -9.17 -26.95
C LYS A 260 4.34 -8.76 -27.37
N ILE A 261 3.68 -9.59 -28.17
CA ILE A 261 2.31 -9.37 -28.67
C ILE A 261 1.36 -10.51 -28.29
N VAL A 262 1.88 -11.50 -27.56
CA VAL A 262 1.11 -12.65 -27.12
C VAL A 262 0.72 -12.39 -25.68
N GLU A 263 -0.58 -12.31 -25.42
CA GLU A 263 -1.12 -12.30 -24.07
C GLU A 263 -0.71 -13.60 -23.38
N ILE A 264 -0.11 -13.49 -22.20
CA ILE A 264 0.30 -14.67 -21.43
C ILE A 264 -0.73 -14.94 -20.34
N ASN A 265 -0.98 -13.95 -19.49
CA ASN A 265 -1.87 -14.06 -18.33
C ASN A 265 -2.35 -12.67 -17.91
N ALA A 266 -3.31 -12.57 -17.02
CA ALA A 266 -3.65 -11.30 -16.38
C ALA A 266 -2.73 -10.99 -15.18
N GLN A 267 -2.71 -9.73 -14.77
CA GLN A 267 -2.13 -9.29 -13.51
C GLN A 267 -2.93 -9.86 -12.33
N LEU A 268 -2.25 -10.03 -11.20
CA LEU A 268 -2.85 -10.55 -9.98
C LEU A 268 -4.06 -9.73 -9.52
N LEU A 269 -4.09 -8.42 -9.83
CA LEU A 269 -5.20 -7.51 -9.52
C LEU A 269 -6.57 -8.02 -10.02
N LEU A 270 -6.61 -8.78 -11.12
CA LEU A 270 -7.86 -9.34 -11.64
C LEU A 270 -8.58 -10.20 -10.58
N ASN A 271 -7.84 -10.95 -9.75
CA ASN A 271 -8.40 -11.86 -8.74
C ASN A 271 -9.10 -11.13 -7.59
N TYR A 272 -8.83 -9.84 -7.44
CA TYR A 272 -9.42 -9.00 -6.40
C TYR A 272 -10.50 -8.07 -6.98
N SER A 273 -10.72 -8.10 -8.29
CA SER A 273 -11.64 -7.20 -8.98
C SER A 273 -12.98 -7.88 -9.24
N TYR A 274 -14.06 -7.10 -9.13
CA TYR A 274 -15.39 -7.50 -9.54
C TYR A 274 -15.61 -7.14 -11.00
N GLY A 275 -16.22 -8.02 -11.78
CA GLY A 275 -16.40 -7.85 -13.21
C GLY A 275 -17.69 -8.47 -13.73
N HIS A 276 -18.04 -8.09 -14.96
CA HIS A 276 -19.11 -8.71 -15.72
C HIS A 276 -18.60 -9.10 -17.11
N ARG A 277 -18.98 -10.29 -17.59
CA ARG A 277 -18.50 -10.86 -18.87
C ARG A 277 -18.76 -9.99 -20.10
N ASN A 278 -19.81 -9.18 -20.05
CA ASN A 278 -20.18 -8.27 -21.14
C ASN A 278 -19.70 -6.84 -20.87
N SER A 279 -18.72 -6.62 -20.00
CA SER A 279 -18.21 -5.28 -19.67
C SER A 279 -16.69 -5.24 -19.66
N SER A 280 -16.13 -4.16 -20.21
CA SER A 280 -14.72 -3.79 -20.13
C SER A 280 -14.36 -3.11 -18.81
N MET A 281 -15.34 -2.81 -17.95
CA MET A 281 -15.09 -2.27 -16.62
C MET A 281 -14.91 -3.37 -15.57
N LEU A 282 -13.88 -3.20 -14.74
CA LEU A 282 -13.65 -3.89 -13.49
C LEU A 282 -13.84 -2.92 -12.33
N LEU A 283 -14.25 -3.44 -11.17
CA LEU A 283 -14.46 -2.69 -9.94
C LEU A 283 -13.63 -3.31 -8.81
N MET A 284 -12.56 -2.62 -8.40
CA MET A 284 -11.67 -3.08 -7.34
C MET A 284 -12.05 -2.45 -6.01
N PRO A 285 -12.52 -3.21 -5.01
CA PRO A 285 -12.79 -2.69 -3.69
C PRO A 285 -11.51 -2.38 -2.93
N TYR A 286 -11.49 -1.23 -2.25
CA TYR A 286 -10.34 -0.78 -1.47
C TYR A 286 -10.62 -0.62 0.03
N SER A 287 -11.69 -1.23 0.53
CA SER A 287 -11.95 -1.34 1.97
C SER A 287 -10.94 -2.27 2.66
N PRO A 288 -10.69 -2.14 3.99
CA PRO A 288 -9.82 -3.06 4.70
C PRO A 288 -10.40 -4.47 4.68
N VAL A 289 -9.54 -5.46 4.50
CA VAL A 289 -9.83 -6.90 4.66
C VAL A 289 -10.81 -7.53 3.66
N VAL A 290 -11.67 -6.77 2.97
CA VAL A 290 -12.68 -7.32 2.05
C VAL A 290 -12.08 -8.15 0.90
N ASN A 291 -10.84 -7.84 0.50
CA ASN A 291 -10.08 -8.57 -0.51
C ASN A 291 -9.60 -9.96 -0.05
N PHE A 292 -9.82 -10.34 1.21
CA PHE A 292 -9.56 -11.69 1.73
C PHE A 292 -10.81 -12.57 1.81
N VAL A 293 -12.00 -12.04 1.51
CA VAL A 293 -13.23 -12.85 1.48
C VAL A 293 -13.08 -13.85 0.34
N ASN A 294 -13.15 -15.16 0.60
CA ASN A 294 -12.95 -16.19 -0.42
C ASN A 294 -14.28 -16.71 -0.98
N ASN A 295 -14.20 -17.35 -2.14
CA ASN A 295 -15.26 -18.25 -2.61
C ASN A 295 -15.28 -19.56 -1.83
N ASN A 296 -16.45 -20.22 -1.77
CA ASN A 296 -16.55 -21.59 -1.29
C ASN A 296 -17.25 -22.48 -2.34
N GLU A 297 -16.64 -23.63 -2.66
CA GLU A 297 -17.24 -24.62 -3.57
C GLU A 297 -18.54 -25.20 -2.98
N ASP A 298 -18.57 -25.37 -1.65
CA ASP A 298 -19.80 -25.71 -0.94
C ASP A 298 -20.63 -24.45 -0.70
N LYS A 299 -21.53 -24.17 -1.64
CA LYS A 299 -22.40 -22.98 -1.60
C LYS A 299 -23.31 -22.92 -0.37
N SER A 300 -23.48 -24.01 0.38
CA SER A 300 -24.20 -23.97 1.66
C SER A 300 -23.43 -23.24 2.76
N LYS A 301 -22.13 -23.00 2.58
CA LYS A 301 -21.27 -22.23 3.49
C LYS A 301 -21.19 -20.74 3.14
N VAL A 302 -21.66 -20.34 1.97
CA VAL A 302 -21.72 -18.93 1.57
C VAL A 302 -22.65 -18.19 2.50
N ASN A 303 -22.11 -17.20 3.21
CA ASN A 303 -22.79 -16.46 4.27
C ASN A 303 -22.76 -14.94 4.04
N ALA A 304 -22.24 -14.47 2.90
CA ALA A 304 -22.25 -13.08 2.50
C ALA A 304 -22.68 -12.91 1.04
N GLN A 305 -23.15 -11.71 0.70
CA GLN A 305 -23.45 -11.27 -0.66
C GLN A 305 -23.05 -9.80 -0.83
N VAL A 306 -22.88 -9.37 -2.08
CA VAL A 306 -22.70 -7.96 -2.41
C VAL A 306 -24.01 -7.32 -2.87
N GLN A 307 -24.17 -6.03 -2.60
CA GLN A 307 -25.26 -5.19 -3.13
C GLN A 307 -24.76 -3.77 -3.33
N TRP A 308 -25.45 -2.96 -4.14
CA TRP A 308 -25.15 -1.53 -4.24
C TRP A 308 -25.44 -0.80 -2.93
N SER A 309 -24.52 0.05 -2.50
CA SER A 309 -24.66 0.77 -1.24
C SER A 309 -25.83 1.77 -1.27
N ALA A 310 -26.52 1.89 -0.14
CA ALA A 310 -27.57 2.89 0.04
C ALA A 310 -27.01 4.28 0.40
N GLU A 311 -25.75 4.32 0.83
CA GLU A 311 -25.07 5.48 1.39
C GLU A 311 -24.91 6.65 0.42
N SER A 312 -24.75 7.87 0.96
CA SER A 312 -24.61 9.08 0.15
C SER A 312 -23.33 9.12 -0.69
N LEU A 313 -22.32 8.32 -0.31
CA LEU A 313 -21.07 8.17 -1.05
C LEU A 313 -21.24 7.36 -2.35
N GLN A 314 -22.31 6.57 -2.47
CA GLN A 314 -22.65 5.88 -3.72
C GLN A 314 -23.25 6.86 -4.72
N ASN A 315 -22.53 7.13 -5.80
CA ASN A 315 -23.02 7.97 -6.89
C ASN A 315 -23.95 7.19 -7.82
N LYS A 316 -25.24 7.16 -7.45
CA LYS A 316 -26.29 6.43 -8.18
C LYS A 316 -26.49 6.92 -9.62
N LEU A 317 -26.05 8.14 -9.96
CA LEU A 317 -26.18 8.67 -11.32
C LEU A 317 -25.25 7.95 -12.31
N TRP A 318 -24.17 7.33 -11.83
CA TRP A 318 -23.22 6.61 -12.69
C TRP A 318 -23.83 5.38 -13.36
N ALA A 319 -24.91 4.82 -12.82
CA ALA A 319 -25.63 3.71 -13.43
C ALA A 319 -26.22 4.05 -14.81
N GLU A 320 -26.40 5.34 -15.11
CA GLU A 320 -26.94 5.83 -16.39
C GLU A 320 -25.84 6.17 -17.42
N ASP A 321 -24.59 6.23 -16.98
CA ASP A 321 -23.45 6.55 -17.84
C ASP A 321 -22.94 5.32 -18.59
N ASN A 322 -22.25 5.55 -19.71
CA ASN A 322 -21.60 4.47 -20.44
C ASN A 322 -20.24 4.15 -19.79
N VAL A 323 -19.74 2.94 -20.03
CA VAL A 323 -18.45 2.47 -19.46
C VAL A 323 -17.29 3.41 -19.78
N SER A 324 -17.19 3.91 -21.00
CA SER A 324 -16.13 4.86 -21.38
C SER A 324 -16.13 6.10 -20.50
N ASP A 325 -17.31 6.68 -20.25
CA ASP A 325 -17.44 7.91 -19.49
C ASP A 325 -17.12 7.71 -18.00
N ILE A 326 -17.32 6.48 -17.49
CA ILE A 326 -16.94 6.10 -16.12
C ILE A 326 -15.44 5.88 -16.03
N LEU A 327 -14.86 5.16 -16.98
CA LEU A 327 -13.42 4.87 -17.03
C LEU A 327 -12.58 6.13 -17.26
N ASP A 328 -13.11 7.16 -17.91
CA ASP A 328 -12.42 8.44 -18.12
C ASP A 328 -12.37 9.34 -16.86
N ARG A 329 -13.02 8.94 -15.75
CA ARG A 329 -13.06 9.74 -14.52
C ARG A 329 -11.79 9.59 -13.70
N GLU A 330 -11.34 10.71 -13.13
CA GLU A 330 -10.14 10.78 -12.29
C GLU A 330 -10.41 10.47 -10.80
N TYR A 331 -11.68 10.39 -10.39
CA TYR A 331 -12.10 10.14 -9.02
C TYR A 331 -12.99 8.90 -8.91
N THR A 332 -13.11 8.34 -7.71
CA THR A 332 -14.03 7.23 -7.41
C THR A 332 -15.40 7.75 -7.00
N GLY A 333 -16.43 6.95 -7.24
CA GLY A 333 -17.81 7.32 -6.88
C GLY A 333 -18.75 6.12 -6.73
N LEU A 334 -18.23 4.90 -6.83
CA LEU A 334 -18.99 3.67 -6.70
C LEU A 334 -18.66 2.97 -5.39
N MET A 335 -19.66 2.32 -4.80
CA MET A 335 -19.60 1.63 -3.53
C MET A 335 -20.59 0.46 -3.51
N LEU A 336 -20.05 -0.72 -3.23
CA LEU A 336 -20.83 -1.90 -2.85
C LEU A 336 -20.89 -2.01 -1.32
N ASP A 337 -21.87 -2.76 -0.83
CA ASP A 337 -21.92 -3.25 0.54
C ASP A 337 -21.74 -4.77 0.53
N LEU A 338 -20.86 -5.29 1.38
CA LEU A 338 -20.83 -6.70 1.73
C LEU A 338 -21.80 -6.93 2.89
N VAL A 339 -22.78 -7.81 2.70
CA VAL A 339 -23.90 -7.99 3.65
C VAL A 339 -24.03 -9.46 4.03
N ALA A 340 -24.31 -9.71 5.31
CA ALA A 340 -24.51 -11.05 5.83
C ALA A 340 -25.82 -11.66 5.32
N THR A 341 -25.81 -12.88 4.81
CA THR A 341 -27.01 -13.61 4.34
C THR A 341 -27.56 -14.59 5.38
N ALA A 342 -26.81 -14.79 6.46
CA ALA A 342 -27.14 -15.59 7.63
C ALA A 342 -26.56 -14.91 8.89
N GLU A 343 -26.86 -15.46 10.07
CA GLU A 343 -26.11 -15.12 11.29
C GLU A 343 -24.67 -15.64 11.15
N ILE A 344 -23.69 -14.81 11.56
CA ILE A 344 -22.26 -15.12 11.50
C ILE A 344 -21.69 -14.85 12.89
N ASN A 345 -21.07 -15.84 13.53
CA ASN A 345 -20.49 -15.66 14.86
C ASN A 345 -19.09 -15.06 14.74
N GLU A 346 -18.63 -14.41 15.82
CA GLU A 346 -17.24 -14.01 15.95
C GLU A 346 -16.29 -15.18 15.65
N GLY A 347 -15.35 -14.97 14.74
CA GLY A 347 -14.36 -15.96 14.31
C GLY A 347 -14.80 -16.89 13.18
N ASP A 348 -16.06 -16.84 12.74
CA ASP A 348 -16.48 -17.56 11.52
C ASP A 348 -15.81 -16.94 10.28
N GLU A 349 -15.40 -17.79 9.33
CA GLU A 349 -14.89 -17.34 8.02
C GLU A 349 -16.06 -16.86 7.15
N ILE A 350 -15.84 -15.77 6.43
CA ILE A 350 -16.83 -15.16 5.55
C ILE A 350 -16.55 -15.59 4.12
N PHE A 351 -17.58 -16.11 3.48
CA PHE A 351 -17.53 -16.61 2.12
C PHE A 351 -18.56 -15.90 1.24
N LEU A 352 -18.13 -15.57 0.02
CA LEU A 352 -18.94 -14.95 -1.02
C LEU A 352 -19.05 -15.91 -2.21
N ASP A 353 -20.20 -16.01 -2.85
CA ASP A 353 -20.30 -16.73 -4.13
C ASP A 353 -19.67 -15.91 -5.25
N TYR A 354 -18.57 -16.39 -5.81
CA TYR A 354 -17.87 -15.71 -6.91
C TYR A 354 -18.52 -15.92 -8.30
N GLY A 355 -19.57 -16.73 -8.37
CA GLY A 355 -20.29 -17.02 -9.60
C GLY A 355 -19.82 -18.31 -10.30
N SER A 356 -20.71 -18.81 -11.18
CA SER A 356 -20.54 -20.14 -11.76
C SER A 356 -19.43 -20.24 -12.81
N ASN A 357 -19.09 -19.16 -13.54
CA ASN A 357 -17.96 -19.25 -14.48
C ASN A 357 -16.63 -19.24 -13.74
N TRP A 358 -16.53 -18.52 -12.61
CA TRP A 358 -15.38 -18.64 -11.71
C TRP A 358 -15.20 -20.08 -11.20
N ASP A 359 -16.26 -20.71 -10.70
CA ASP A 359 -16.21 -22.10 -10.21
C ASP A 359 -15.74 -23.07 -11.30
N GLN A 360 -16.26 -22.90 -12.51
CA GLN A 360 -15.85 -23.69 -13.67
C GLN A 360 -14.38 -23.45 -14.03
N ALA A 361 -13.95 -22.18 -14.10
CA ALA A 361 -12.58 -21.82 -14.42
C ALA A 361 -11.58 -22.36 -13.38
N TRP A 362 -11.93 -22.31 -12.09
CA TRP A 362 -11.10 -22.87 -11.02
C TRP A 362 -10.97 -24.39 -11.17
N LYS A 363 -12.07 -25.09 -11.45
CA LYS A 363 -12.04 -26.54 -11.70
C LYS A 363 -11.17 -26.90 -12.90
N GLU A 364 -11.31 -26.19 -14.01
CA GLU A 364 -10.48 -26.38 -15.22
C GLU A 364 -9.00 -26.09 -14.95
N HIS A 365 -8.71 -25.07 -14.14
CA HIS A 365 -7.35 -24.78 -13.67
C HIS A 365 -6.80 -25.93 -12.84
N VAL A 366 -7.55 -26.43 -11.86
CA VAL A 366 -7.13 -27.58 -11.04
C VAL A 366 -6.84 -28.83 -11.87
N ASP A 367 -7.70 -29.16 -12.84
CA ASP A 367 -7.54 -30.34 -13.69
C ASP A 367 -6.32 -30.23 -14.63
N SER A 368 -6.05 -29.02 -15.12
CA SER A 368 -4.97 -28.75 -16.08
C SER A 368 -3.65 -28.33 -15.45
N TRP A 369 -3.64 -27.89 -14.19
CA TRP A 369 -2.45 -27.34 -13.53
C TRP A 369 -1.34 -28.38 -13.38
N ARG A 370 -0.12 -27.94 -13.64
CA ARG A 370 1.10 -28.73 -13.46
C ARG A 370 2.10 -27.86 -12.72
N GLY A 371 2.76 -28.45 -11.73
CA GLY A 371 3.82 -27.78 -10.99
C GLY A 371 4.89 -27.19 -11.91
N VAL A 372 5.34 -25.98 -11.58
CA VAL A 372 6.36 -25.24 -12.33
C VAL A 372 7.66 -25.21 -11.53
N GLY A 373 8.75 -25.64 -12.17
CA GLY A 373 10.07 -25.70 -11.54
C GLY A 373 10.23 -26.87 -10.56
N SER A 374 11.45 -27.09 -10.10
CA SER A 374 11.75 -28.04 -9.01
C SER A 374 11.71 -27.33 -7.65
N ILE A 375 11.68 -28.10 -6.55
CA ILE A 375 11.77 -27.56 -5.18
C ILE A 375 13.17 -26.97 -4.93
N GLU A 376 14.17 -27.52 -5.60
CA GLU A 376 15.57 -27.11 -5.49
C GLU A 376 15.85 -25.79 -6.21
N ASP A 377 15.12 -25.50 -7.30
CA ASP A 377 15.34 -24.31 -8.13
C ASP A 377 14.66 -23.04 -7.59
N PHE A 378 13.70 -23.20 -6.67
CA PHE A 378 12.92 -22.09 -6.11
C PHE A 378 12.76 -22.26 -4.60
N VAL A 379 13.21 -21.27 -3.84
CA VAL A 379 13.01 -21.22 -2.39
C VAL A 379 12.13 -20.01 -2.05
N PRO A 380 10.99 -20.21 -1.36
CA PRO A 380 10.19 -19.10 -0.85
C PRO A 380 11.04 -18.16 0.02
N ILE A 381 10.85 -16.86 -0.15
CA ILE A 381 11.74 -15.84 0.42
C ILE A 381 11.66 -15.79 1.95
N GLU A 382 10.50 -16.11 2.52
CA GLU A 382 10.30 -16.26 3.95
C GLU A 382 11.24 -17.29 4.59
N HIS A 383 11.68 -18.31 3.84
CA HIS A 383 12.63 -19.30 4.36
C HIS A 383 13.99 -18.65 4.60
N TYR A 384 14.48 -17.83 3.66
CA TYR A 384 15.73 -17.10 3.82
C TYR A 384 15.62 -15.99 4.87
N ASN A 385 14.49 -15.30 4.92
CA ASN A 385 14.24 -14.29 5.95
C ASN A 385 14.19 -14.88 7.36
N ALA A 386 13.77 -16.13 7.52
CA ALA A 386 13.79 -16.86 8.79
C ALA A 386 15.19 -17.41 9.18
N GLU A 387 16.18 -17.44 8.29
CA GLU A 387 17.53 -17.91 8.61
C GLU A 387 18.22 -16.96 9.61
N LYS A 388 18.75 -17.49 10.71
CA LYS A 388 19.50 -16.69 11.71
C LYS A 388 20.86 -16.20 11.21
N ILE A 389 21.39 -16.83 10.17
CA ILE A 389 22.73 -16.57 9.65
C ILE A 389 22.62 -16.26 8.17
N VAL A 390 23.15 -15.12 7.74
CA VAL A 390 23.27 -14.79 6.31
C VAL A 390 24.62 -15.25 5.78
N ARG A 391 24.60 -15.95 4.65
CA ARG A 391 25.78 -16.42 3.93
C ARG A 391 26.54 -15.27 3.28
N THR A 392 27.84 -15.26 3.51
CA THR A 392 28.81 -14.36 2.86
C THR A 392 28.99 -14.70 1.39
N VAL A 393 29.54 -13.77 0.61
CA VAL A 393 29.89 -13.97 -0.80
C VAL A 393 30.86 -15.14 -1.02
N ASP A 394 31.69 -15.48 -0.03
CA ASP A 394 32.61 -16.61 -0.12
C ASP A 394 31.89 -17.94 0.12
N GLU A 395 30.98 -18.01 1.11
CA GLU A 395 30.15 -19.20 1.37
C GLU A 395 29.22 -19.50 0.19
N GLN A 396 28.67 -18.47 -0.44
CA GLN A 396 27.82 -18.59 -1.63
C GLN A 396 28.53 -19.19 -2.86
N LYS A 397 29.87 -19.28 -2.87
CA LYS A 397 30.60 -19.98 -3.96
C LYS A 397 30.36 -21.49 -3.93
N SER A 398 30.16 -22.06 -2.75
CA SER A 398 29.85 -23.48 -2.56
C SER A 398 28.38 -23.74 -2.26
N ASP A 399 27.68 -22.77 -1.66
CA ASP A 399 26.28 -22.87 -1.24
C ASP A 399 25.49 -21.59 -1.61
N PRO A 400 25.23 -21.36 -2.90
CA PRO A 400 24.55 -20.16 -3.37
C PRO A 400 23.08 -20.13 -2.93
N TYR A 401 22.53 -18.93 -2.76
CA TYR A 401 21.07 -18.76 -2.74
C TYR A 401 20.47 -19.10 -4.11
N THR A 402 19.20 -19.50 -4.13
CA THR A 402 18.49 -19.77 -5.38
C THR A 402 18.39 -18.52 -6.25
N THR A 403 18.20 -18.74 -7.55
CA THR A 403 18.20 -17.66 -8.55
C THR A 403 17.07 -16.66 -8.32
N ASN A 404 15.98 -17.06 -7.68
CA ASN A 404 14.85 -16.19 -7.35
C ASN A 404 15.11 -15.22 -6.19
N ALA A 405 16.19 -15.38 -5.41
CA ALA A 405 16.45 -14.55 -4.24
C ALA A 405 17.43 -13.40 -4.52
N LEU A 406 17.10 -12.23 -3.97
CA LEU A 406 17.96 -11.04 -3.93
C LEU A 406 18.20 -10.65 -2.47
N THR A 407 19.45 -10.47 -2.09
CA THR A 407 19.82 -9.95 -0.76
C THR A 407 19.81 -8.43 -0.80
N THR A 408 19.08 -7.82 0.13
CA THR A 408 18.92 -6.38 0.27
C THR A 408 19.20 -5.92 1.69
N VAL A 409 19.44 -4.63 1.86
CA VAL A 409 19.54 -3.96 3.16
C VAL A 409 18.67 -2.71 3.15
N TRP A 410 17.99 -2.44 4.26
CA TRP A 410 17.23 -1.21 4.42
C TRP A 410 18.12 -0.09 4.89
N LEU A 411 18.19 0.99 4.13
CA LEU A 411 18.95 2.18 4.49
C LEU A 411 18.08 3.42 4.40
N PHE A 412 18.20 4.29 5.39
CA PHE A 412 17.78 5.68 5.29
C PHE A 412 19.02 6.53 5.16
N SER A 413 19.04 7.46 4.19
CA SER A 413 20.07 8.47 4.13
C SER A 413 19.43 9.84 4.02
N ASP A 414 19.60 10.66 5.05
CA ASP A 414 19.20 12.07 4.99
C ASP A 414 20.24 12.82 4.16
N GLY A 415 19.98 12.93 2.85
CA GLY A 415 20.71 13.85 1.97
C GLY A 415 22.23 13.61 1.87
N ILE A 416 22.72 12.40 2.19
CA ILE A 416 24.15 12.09 2.10
C ILE A 416 24.57 12.06 0.62
N LYS A 417 25.25 13.11 0.17
CA LYS A 417 25.92 13.11 -1.14
C LYS A 417 27.18 12.25 -1.07
N ILE A 418 27.07 10.99 -1.45
CA ILE A 418 28.20 10.06 -1.54
C ILE A 418 29.04 10.43 -2.76
N ARG A 419 30.28 10.86 -2.53
CA ARG A 419 31.20 11.36 -3.58
C ARG A 419 32.39 10.45 -3.85
N ASP A 420 32.62 9.47 -2.98
CA ASP A 420 33.72 8.51 -3.04
C ASP A 420 33.27 7.17 -2.45
N SER A 421 34.08 6.12 -2.61
CA SER A 421 33.89 4.88 -1.84
C SER A 421 34.21 5.11 -0.37
N VAL A 422 33.20 4.97 0.48
CA VAL A 422 33.27 5.28 1.92
C VAL A 422 32.82 4.07 2.74
N ARG A 423 33.44 3.93 3.92
CA ARG A 423 33.08 2.94 4.95
C ARG A 423 32.33 3.65 6.07
N TYR A 424 31.20 3.09 6.49
CA TYR A 424 30.35 3.64 7.54
C TYR A 424 30.07 2.58 8.62
N ASN A 425 29.95 3.02 9.88
CA ASN A 425 29.40 2.18 10.93
C ASN A 425 27.87 2.12 10.74
N TRP A 426 27.25 0.98 10.98
CA TRP A 426 25.80 0.85 11.04
C TRP A 426 25.14 1.78 12.08
N THR A 427 25.84 2.23 13.12
CA THR A 427 25.27 3.19 14.09
C THR A 427 25.59 4.65 13.77
N ASP A 428 26.06 4.95 12.55
CA ASP A 428 26.43 6.30 12.17
C ASP A 428 25.17 7.18 12.06
N PRO A 429 25.08 8.29 12.82
CA PRO A 429 23.86 9.09 12.96
C PRO A 429 23.46 9.83 11.67
N ARG A 430 24.31 9.84 10.63
CA ARG A 430 23.94 10.35 9.31
C ARG A 430 22.91 9.46 8.61
N PHE A 431 22.81 8.22 9.04
CA PHE A 431 21.83 7.27 8.60
C PHE A 431 20.86 7.05 9.77
N SER A 432 19.58 7.24 9.53
CA SER A 432 18.56 6.68 10.41
C SER A 432 18.36 5.21 10.03
N PHE A 433 18.08 4.37 11.01
CA PHE A 433 17.78 2.97 10.77
C PHE A 433 16.54 2.66 11.54
N ASP A 434 15.40 2.70 10.85
CA ASP A 434 14.15 2.26 11.45
C ASP A 434 14.07 0.74 11.42
N LEU A 435 14.56 0.10 12.48
CA LEU A 435 14.37 -1.33 12.73
C LEU A 435 12.93 -1.67 13.14
N THR A 436 12.10 -0.67 13.43
CA THR A 436 10.69 -0.84 13.83
C THR A 436 9.76 -0.94 12.62
N GLY A 437 10.28 -0.72 11.41
CA GLY A 437 9.54 -0.84 10.16
C GLY A 437 8.59 0.34 9.90
N SER A 438 8.80 1.49 10.55
CA SER A 438 8.07 2.72 10.28
C SER A 438 8.72 3.51 9.12
N LEU A 439 7.88 3.94 8.17
CA LEU A 439 8.26 4.76 7.02
C LEU A 439 8.03 6.25 7.33
N SER A 440 8.82 6.84 8.21
CA SER A 440 8.72 8.29 8.46
C SER A 440 9.77 9.07 7.64
N VAL A 441 9.31 9.62 6.50
CA VAL A 441 9.70 10.92 5.89
C VAL A 441 10.63 10.95 4.65
N TYR A 442 11.38 9.92 4.24
CA TYR A 442 12.10 9.94 2.94
C TYR A 442 12.28 8.52 2.36
N PRO A 443 12.33 8.33 1.01
CA PRO A 443 12.17 7.01 0.39
C PRO A 443 13.28 6.07 0.85
N SER A 444 12.90 5.24 1.80
CA SER A 444 13.65 4.08 2.24
C SER A 444 13.26 3.01 1.23
N PHE A 445 14.21 2.60 0.41
CA PHE A 445 14.01 1.46 -0.47
C PHE A 445 15.06 0.40 -0.14
N PRO A 446 14.69 -0.88 -0.22
CA PRO A 446 15.64 -1.94 0.03
C PRO A 446 16.75 -1.81 -1.00
N MET A 447 18.01 -1.74 -0.57
CA MET A 447 19.15 -1.60 -1.47
C MET A 447 19.80 -2.97 -1.70
N PRO A 448 20.08 -3.40 -2.94
CA PRO A 448 20.74 -4.66 -3.19
C PRO A 448 22.14 -4.62 -2.60
N CYS A 449 22.49 -5.63 -1.81
CA CYS A 449 23.75 -5.66 -1.11
C CYS A 449 24.46 -7.01 -1.24
N LYS A 450 25.75 -7.01 -0.90
CA LYS A 450 26.57 -8.21 -0.80
C LYS A 450 27.10 -8.33 0.62
N VAL A 451 26.90 -9.48 1.23
CA VAL A 451 27.46 -9.78 2.55
C VAL A 451 28.91 -10.21 2.39
N LEU A 452 29.85 -9.33 2.73
CA LEU A 452 31.27 -9.54 2.54
C LEU A 452 31.87 -10.39 3.66
N LYS A 453 31.53 -10.07 4.92
CA LYS A 453 32.02 -10.79 6.09
C LYS A 453 30.92 -10.92 7.13
N ARG A 454 31.07 -11.94 7.97
CA ARG A 454 30.28 -12.17 9.19
C ARG A 454 31.26 -12.36 10.34
N TYR A 455 30.97 -11.77 11.50
CA TYR A 455 31.75 -11.94 12.71
C TYR A 455 30.85 -12.03 13.93
N GLU A 456 31.30 -12.78 14.94
CA GLU A 456 30.59 -12.92 16.21
C GLU A 456 30.80 -11.68 17.08
N THR A 457 29.78 -11.29 17.82
CA THR A 457 29.87 -10.15 18.74
C THR A 457 29.58 -10.58 20.18
N GLU A 458 30.38 -10.09 21.12
CA GLU A 458 30.18 -10.30 22.57
C GLU A 458 29.06 -9.41 23.16
N SER A 459 28.35 -8.64 22.31
CA SER A 459 27.35 -7.65 22.69
C SER A 459 26.28 -8.22 23.62
N ALA A 460 26.37 -7.85 24.89
CA ALA A 460 25.51 -8.30 25.97
C ALA A 460 24.03 -7.97 25.70
N GLY A 461 23.20 -9.01 25.48
CA GLY A 461 21.76 -8.94 25.65
C GLY A 461 20.89 -8.72 24.41
N THR A 462 21.44 -8.77 23.19
CA THR A 462 20.63 -8.90 21.96
C THR A 462 20.60 -10.37 21.52
N GLU A 463 19.50 -10.81 20.89
CA GLU A 463 19.36 -12.20 20.41
C GLU A 463 20.32 -12.53 19.24
N ASP A 464 20.93 -11.50 18.64
CA ASP A 464 21.76 -11.60 17.45
C ASP A 464 23.24 -11.80 17.76
N LYS A 465 23.71 -13.04 17.54
CA LYS A 465 25.11 -13.45 17.77
C LYS A 465 26.10 -12.92 16.74
N PHE A 466 25.61 -12.40 15.60
CA PHE A 466 26.43 -12.06 14.45
C PHE A 466 26.17 -10.64 13.95
N GLN A 467 27.24 -9.97 13.55
CA GLN A 467 27.21 -8.76 12.75
C GLN A 467 27.88 -8.97 11.39
N TYR A 468 27.57 -8.09 10.45
CA TYR A 468 27.94 -8.23 9.05
C TYR A 468 28.69 -7.00 8.52
N GLU A 469 29.67 -7.25 7.66
CA GLU A 469 30.22 -6.24 6.73
C GLU A 469 29.53 -6.44 5.39
N ILE A 470 28.86 -5.41 4.86
CA ILE A 470 28.18 -5.47 3.57
C ILE A 470 28.73 -4.44 2.59
N SER A 471 28.52 -4.67 1.30
CA SER A 471 28.67 -3.63 0.28
C SER A 471 27.41 -3.42 -0.54
N ILE A 472 27.20 -2.16 -0.92
CA ILE A 472 26.13 -1.73 -1.81
C ILE A 472 26.77 -1.12 -3.03
N LYS A 473 26.33 -1.57 -4.19
CA LYS A 473 26.82 -1.05 -5.47
C LYS A 473 25.98 0.13 -5.91
N GLY A 474 26.61 1.27 -6.09
CA GLY A 474 26.05 2.43 -6.78
C GLY A 474 27.07 2.99 -7.77
N ASN A 475 27.04 4.31 -7.97
CA ASN A 475 28.11 5.02 -8.68
C ASN A 475 29.45 4.92 -7.94
N PHE A 476 29.40 4.77 -6.62
CA PHE A 476 30.52 4.46 -5.75
C PHE A 476 30.15 3.24 -4.90
N ASP A 477 31.10 2.35 -4.65
CA ASP A 477 30.89 1.24 -3.72
C ASP A 477 30.85 1.77 -2.29
N ILE A 478 29.76 1.48 -1.57
CA ILE A 478 29.55 1.86 -0.17
C ILE A 478 29.69 0.61 0.68
N PHE A 479 30.38 0.73 1.81
CA PHE A 479 30.59 -0.37 2.73
C PHE A 479 30.03 -0.02 4.10
N PHE A 480 29.25 -0.93 4.68
CA PHE A 480 28.78 -0.82 6.06
C PHE A 480 29.38 -1.96 6.89
N TYR A 481 29.76 -1.67 8.12
CA TYR A 481 30.16 -2.65 9.11
C TYR A 481 29.27 -2.53 10.36
N ASP A 482 29.28 -3.57 11.19
CA ASP A 482 28.41 -3.75 12.36
C ASP A 482 26.93 -3.83 11.99
N VAL A 483 26.61 -4.25 10.76
CA VAL A 483 25.23 -4.40 10.28
C VAL A 483 24.59 -5.58 11.00
N PRO A 484 23.43 -5.41 11.65
CA PRO A 484 22.77 -6.48 12.37
C PRO A 484 21.95 -7.37 11.41
N ARG A 485 21.52 -8.55 11.85
CA ARG A 485 20.87 -9.55 10.98
C ARG A 485 19.55 -9.04 10.43
N GLU A 486 18.75 -8.41 11.27
CA GLU A 486 17.41 -7.88 11.00
C GLU A 486 17.41 -6.78 9.94
N ALA A 487 18.54 -6.10 9.72
CA ALA A 487 18.70 -5.11 8.67
C ALA A 487 18.85 -5.72 7.27
N ILE A 488 19.27 -6.99 7.18
CA ILE A 488 19.45 -7.72 5.92
C ILE A 488 18.17 -8.50 5.63
N GLN A 489 17.60 -8.29 4.44
CA GLN A 489 16.41 -8.97 3.98
C GLN A 489 16.65 -9.68 2.65
N PHE A 490 15.81 -10.65 2.37
CA PHE A 490 15.67 -11.27 1.07
C PHE A 490 14.35 -10.84 0.45
N VAL A 491 14.39 -10.60 -0.85
CA VAL A 491 13.25 -10.29 -1.70
C VAL A 491 13.34 -11.10 -2.99
N TYR A 492 12.24 -11.21 -3.74
CA TYR A 492 12.27 -11.85 -5.04
C TYR A 492 13.09 -11.01 -6.04
N LYS A 493 13.83 -11.69 -6.92
CA LYS A 493 14.36 -11.07 -8.14
C LYS A 493 13.24 -10.81 -9.13
N GLU A 494 13.50 -9.89 -10.04
CA GLU A 494 12.58 -9.49 -11.11
C GLU A 494 11.95 -10.70 -11.82
N TYR A 495 10.63 -10.68 -11.92
CA TYR A 495 9.82 -11.69 -12.61
C TYR A 495 9.96 -13.12 -12.07
N THR A 496 10.51 -13.31 -10.86
CA THR A 496 10.74 -14.66 -10.30
C THR A 496 9.73 -15.12 -9.26
N SER A 497 8.96 -14.22 -8.63
CA SER A 497 7.99 -14.61 -7.59
C SER A 497 6.84 -15.45 -8.16
N ASN A 498 5.99 -15.95 -7.27
CA ASN A 498 4.86 -16.79 -7.64
C ASN A 498 3.80 -16.03 -8.46
N GLN A 499 3.70 -14.71 -8.35
CA GLN A 499 2.72 -13.94 -9.11
C GLN A 499 3.02 -13.91 -10.63
N HIS A 500 4.26 -14.21 -11.01
CA HIS A 500 4.72 -14.25 -12.41
C HIS A 500 4.60 -15.63 -13.06
N ILE A 501 4.05 -16.63 -12.37
CA ILE A 501 3.80 -17.94 -12.95
C ILE A 501 2.79 -17.78 -14.11
N PRO A 502 3.17 -18.11 -15.36
CA PRO A 502 2.31 -17.90 -16.54
C PRO A 502 0.97 -18.61 -16.45
N THR A 503 0.93 -19.75 -15.78
CA THR A 503 -0.25 -20.60 -15.62
C THR A 503 -0.92 -20.43 -14.25
N ALA A 504 -0.58 -19.40 -13.47
CA ALA A 504 -1.28 -19.13 -12.21
C ALA A 504 -2.72 -18.69 -12.49
N PHE A 505 -3.64 -19.09 -11.62
CA PHE A 505 -5.06 -18.83 -11.78
C PHE A 505 -5.36 -17.32 -11.77
N ARG A 506 -6.05 -16.84 -12.81
CA ARG A 506 -6.52 -15.46 -12.92
C ARG A 506 -7.98 -15.41 -13.33
N HIS A 507 -8.84 -14.81 -12.51
CA HIS A 507 -10.26 -14.66 -12.82
C HIS A 507 -10.90 -13.59 -11.92
N GLU A 508 -11.73 -12.72 -12.49
CA GLU A 508 -12.51 -11.75 -11.70
C GLU A 508 -13.60 -12.42 -10.86
N ILE A 509 -14.10 -11.69 -9.87
CA ILE A 509 -15.30 -12.05 -9.12
C ILE A 509 -16.52 -11.59 -9.91
N GLU A 510 -17.51 -12.47 -10.14
CA GLU A 510 -18.67 -12.10 -10.95
C GLU A 510 -19.64 -11.20 -10.18
N ILE A 511 -20.04 -10.09 -10.81
CA ILE A 511 -21.20 -9.32 -10.36
C ILE A 511 -22.46 -9.97 -10.95
N PRO A 512 -23.46 -10.31 -10.11
CA PRO A 512 -24.72 -10.89 -10.59
C PRO A 512 -25.43 -9.99 -11.61
N ASP A 513 -26.01 -10.61 -12.63
CA ASP A 513 -26.76 -9.93 -13.71
C ASP A 513 -27.90 -9.07 -13.14
N GLU A 514 -28.47 -9.44 -11.99
CA GLU A 514 -29.60 -8.74 -11.33
C GLU A 514 -29.23 -7.36 -10.78
N ILE A 515 -27.95 -7.14 -10.45
CA ILE A 515 -27.47 -5.87 -9.90
C ILE A 515 -26.56 -5.12 -10.87
N PHE A 516 -26.13 -5.73 -11.99
CA PHE A 516 -25.25 -5.07 -12.95
C PHE A 516 -26.04 -4.18 -13.92
N PRO A 517 -25.78 -2.86 -13.98
CA PRO A 517 -26.49 -1.96 -14.89
C PRO A 517 -26.34 -2.34 -16.36
N ASP A 518 -27.45 -2.39 -17.10
CA ASP A 518 -27.43 -2.74 -18.53
C ASP A 518 -26.61 -1.77 -19.37
N LYS A 519 -26.56 -0.49 -18.98
CA LYS A 519 -25.73 0.56 -19.60
C LYS A 519 -24.23 0.28 -19.53
N TRP A 520 -23.82 -0.55 -18.58
CA TRP A 520 -22.42 -0.90 -18.40
C TRP A 520 -22.02 -2.16 -19.17
N LYS A 521 -22.95 -2.75 -19.92
CA LYS A 521 -22.65 -3.86 -20.83
C LYS A 521 -22.25 -3.27 -22.19
N ASP A 522 -21.09 -3.67 -22.71
CA ASP A 522 -20.56 -3.30 -24.03
C ASP A 522 -21.31 -4.05 -25.16
N LEU A 523 -22.61 -3.80 -25.27
CA LEU A 523 -23.54 -4.48 -26.19
C LEU A 523 -23.64 -3.83 -27.57
#